data_AF-A0A7C7END4-F1
#
_entry.id   AF-A0A7C7END4-F1
#
_cell.length_a   1.000
_cell.length_b   1.000
_cell.length_c   1.000
_cell.angle_alpha   90.00
_cell.angle_beta   90.00
_cell.angle_gamma   90.00
#
_symmetry.space_group_name_H-M   'P 1'
#
loop_
_entity.id
_entity.type
_entity.pdbx_description
1 polymer ?
#
loop_
_entity_poly.entity_id
_entity_poly.type
_entity_poly.pdbx_seq_one_letter_code
_entity_poly.pdbx_strand_id
1 'polypeptide(L)'
;MSNELQSSTPSALGIASGTPVSSVQQTGEKNVYAAHVDTMNVTVQGSIVPQLLTQKPQPTAMTINRTHYNLFVTYGADFSQSTPFTVDAKRALTENTDDDIKAEYATLSPDVIEKIKTFPCIFANENAAYGNTDEEQTLGYGYIRQIKIRRDGIKIYPHIMYLLPQQRLNEALFDLDISGDSSFNEFNRMHWSIKKIDLIAELQELGFQI
;
A
#
# COMPACT_ATOMS: atom_id res chain seq x y z
N MET A 1 -6.14 16.52 -68.75
CA MET A 1 -7.24 15.85 -69.48
C MET A 1 -8.16 15.27 -68.44
N SER A 2 -9.31 15.93 -68.28
CA SER A 2 -10.35 15.69 -67.31
C SER A 2 -11.02 14.32 -67.49
N ASN A 3 -11.66 13.84 -66.43
CA ASN A 3 -13.00 13.28 -66.55
C ASN A 3 -13.76 13.52 -65.24
N GLU A 4 -14.56 14.59 -65.26
CA GLU A 4 -15.69 14.81 -64.36
C GLU A 4 -16.87 13.91 -64.76
N LEU A 5 -17.99 14.09 -64.03
CA LEU A 5 -19.37 13.66 -64.23
C LEU A 5 -19.81 12.62 -63.17
N GLN A 6 -20.88 12.80 -62.40
CA GLN A 6 -21.85 13.89 -62.26
C GLN A 6 -22.75 13.56 -61.06
N SER A 7 -23.32 14.57 -60.40
CA SER A 7 -24.38 14.38 -59.40
C SER A 7 -25.68 13.93 -60.07
N SER A 8 -26.37 12.95 -59.50
CA SER A 8 -27.75 12.64 -59.85
C SER A 8 -28.68 12.79 -58.65
N THR A 9 -29.68 13.66 -58.83
CA THR A 9 -30.93 13.75 -58.05
C THR A 9 -32.03 14.11 -59.04
N PRO A 10 -33.31 13.84 -58.76
CA PRO A 10 -33.93 12.64 -58.19
C PRO A 10 -35.11 12.17 -59.07
N SER A 11 -35.73 11.04 -58.77
CA SER A 11 -37.13 10.79 -59.15
C SER A 11 -37.87 10.15 -57.99
N ALA A 12 -38.79 10.91 -57.41
CA ALA A 12 -39.80 10.42 -56.47
C ALA A 12 -41.08 10.11 -57.26
N LEU A 13 -41.68 8.94 -57.05
CA LEU A 13 -43.13 8.74 -56.86
C LEU A 13 -43.48 7.24 -56.82
N GLY A 14 -44.16 6.83 -55.74
CA GLY A 14 -44.79 5.51 -55.61
C GLY A 14 -44.82 5.02 -54.17
N ILE A 15 -45.79 5.51 -53.38
CA ILE A 15 -46.00 5.14 -51.98
C ILE A 15 -46.85 3.86 -51.92
N ALA A 16 -46.43 2.86 -51.15
CA ALA A 16 -47.33 1.81 -50.65
C ALA A 16 -46.93 1.33 -49.25
N SER A 17 -47.81 1.67 -48.29
CA SER A 17 -48.17 0.97 -47.04
C SER A 17 -47.10 0.56 -46.00
N GLY A 18 -47.11 1.26 -44.86
CA GLY A 18 -46.97 0.64 -43.52
C GLY A 18 -45.81 1.10 -42.61
N THR A 19 -46.07 2.04 -41.67
CA THR A 19 -45.30 2.32 -40.42
C THR A 19 -43.93 3.05 -40.53
N PRO A 20 -43.50 3.79 -39.49
CA PRO A 20 -43.03 5.18 -39.59
C PRO A 20 -41.58 5.33 -40.04
N VAL A 21 -41.35 6.30 -40.92
CA VAL A 21 -40.00 6.74 -41.33
C VAL A 21 -39.37 7.49 -40.15
N SER A 22 -38.43 6.84 -39.46
CA SER A 22 -37.54 7.53 -38.51
C SER A 22 -36.36 8.11 -39.30
N SER A 23 -36.48 9.32 -39.81
CA SER A 23 -35.35 9.98 -40.47
C SER A 23 -34.42 10.58 -39.41
N VAL A 24 -33.22 10.01 -39.27
CA VAL A 24 -32.17 10.57 -38.41
C VAL A 24 -31.37 11.57 -39.22
N GLN A 25 -31.49 12.85 -38.88
CA GLN A 25 -30.70 13.93 -39.49
C GLN A 25 -29.42 14.17 -38.68
N GLN A 26 -28.26 13.95 -39.30
CA GLN A 26 -26.95 14.23 -38.73
C GLN A 26 -26.28 15.36 -39.52
N THR A 27 -26.00 16.49 -38.88
CA THR A 27 -25.33 17.64 -39.50
C THR A 27 -23.95 17.83 -38.87
N GLY A 28 -22.90 17.51 -39.64
CA GLY A 28 -21.49 17.53 -39.22
C GLY A 28 -20.60 16.77 -40.21
N GLU A 29 -19.39 17.25 -40.45
CA GLU A 29 -18.51 16.73 -41.53
C GLU A 29 -18.08 15.26 -41.37
N LYS A 30 -18.12 14.71 -40.15
CA LYS A 30 -17.66 13.34 -39.86
C LYS A 30 -18.64 12.56 -38.99
N ASN A 31 -19.91 12.59 -39.35
CA ASN A 31 -20.93 11.81 -38.65
C ASN A 31 -20.98 10.37 -39.18
N VAL A 32 -21.08 9.41 -38.26
CA VAL A 32 -21.36 8.00 -38.58
C VAL A 32 -22.61 7.60 -37.81
N TYR A 33 -23.65 7.21 -38.54
CA TYR A 33 -24.89 6.69 -37.96
C TYR A 33 -24.83 5.16 -37.90
N ALA A 34 -25.06 4.59 -36.73
CA ALA A 34 -25.22 3.14 -36.54
C ALA A 34 -26.53 2.88 -35.79
N ALA A 35 -27.49 2.23 -36.46
CA ALA A 35 -28.82 1.97 -35.91
C ALA A 35 -28.81 0.89 -34.81
N HIS A 36 -27.82 -0.01 -34.85
CA HIS A 36 -27.56 -1.03 -33.83
C HIS A 36 -26.06 -1.31 -33.81
N VAL A 37 -25.48 -1.48 -32.61
CA VAL A 37 -24.08 -1.85 -32.44
C VAL A 37 -24.00 -3.00 -31.44
N ASP A 38 -23.65 -4.19 -31.91
CA ASP A 38 -23.50 -5.38 -31.05
C ASP A 38 -22.28 -5.27 -30.11
N THR A 39 -21.23 -4.55 -30.52
CA THR A 39 -20.03 -4.31 -29.70
C THR A 39 -19.33 -3.03 -30.15
N MET A 40 -19.19 -2.05 -29.26
CA MET A 40 -18.39 -0.84 -29.49
C MET A 40 -16.98 -1.04 -28.92
N ASN A 41 -15.95 -0.87 -29.76
CA ASN A 41 -14.56 -0.87 -29.31
C ASN A 41 -14.05 0.59 -29.25
N VAL A 42 -14.19 1.22 -28.08
CA VAL A 42 -13.71 2.58 -27.85
C VAL A 42 -12.24 2.52 -27.43
N THR A 43 -11.34 2.99 -28.29
CA THR A 43 -9.93 3.16 -27.90
C THR A 43 -9.76 4.54 -27.28
N VAL A 44 -9.91 4.62 -25.95
CA VAL A 44 -9.56 5.83 -25.20
C VAL A 44 -8.04 5.85 -25.05
N GLN A 45 -7.35 6.76 -25.74
CA GLN A 45 -5.94 7.01 -25.50
C GLN A 45 -5.77 7.74 -24.15
N GLY A 46 -5.72 6.96 -23.08
CA GLY A 46 -5.53 7.43 -21.71
C GLY A 46 -4.22 6.93 -21.11
N SER A 47 -3.38 7.89 -20.71
CA SER A 47 -2.28 7.79 -19.74
C SER A 47 -1.08 6.90 -20.10
N ILE A 48 0.07 7.55 -20.31
CA ILE A 48 1.41 6.95 -20.38
C ILE A 48 1.74 6.25 -19.05
N VAL A 49 1.40 4.97 -18.94
CA VAL A 49 1.96 4.06 -17.93
C VAL A 49 3.36 3.62 -18.39
N PRO A 50 4.41 3.71 -17.54
CA PRO A 50 5.72 3.19 -17.89
C PRO A 50 5.65 1.69 -18.18
N GLN A 51 6.16 1.26 -19.33
CA GLN A 51 6.14 -0.15 -19.73
C GLN A 51 7.16 -0.97 -18.93
N LEU A 52 6.69 -2.02 -18.25
CA LEU A 52 7.51 -3.02 -17.58
C LEU A 52 8.11 -3.98 -18.62
N LEU A 53 9.42 -3.91 -18.86
CA LEU A 53 10.07 -4.68 -19.92
C LEU A 53 10.37 -6.15 -19.54
N THR A 54 10.48 -6.46 -18.25
CA THR A 54 10.63 -7.84 -17.73
C THR A 54 10.45 -7.84 -16.21
N GLN A 55 9.65 -8.76 -15.68
CA GLN A 55 9.53 -9.00 -14.25
C GLN A 55 10.66 -9.97 -13.85
N LYS A 56 11.67 -9.51 -13.12
CA LYS A 56 12.65 -10.42 -12.50
C LYS A 56 11.93 -11.29 -11.48
N PRO A 57 12.25 -12.60 -11.35
CA PRO A 57 11.69 -13.43 -10.29
C PRO A 57 11.97 -12.76 -8.94
N GLN A 58 10.91 -12.46 -8.17
CA GLN A 58 11.10 -12.11 -6.77
C GLN A 58 11.54 -13.36 -6.01
N PRO A 59 12.50 -13.25 -5.08
CA PRO A 59 12.82 -14.37 -4.18
C PRO A 59 11.59 -14.74 -3.36
N THR A 60 11.04 -15.92 -3.63
CA THR A 60 9.86 -16.49 -2.96
C THR A 60 10.30 -17.40 -1.81
N ALA A 61 10.96 -16.83 -0.81
CA ALA A 61 11.11 -17.40 0.54
C ALA A 61 11.72 -16.33 1.45
N MET A 62 10.90 -15.66 2.27
CA MET A 62 11.44 -14.88 3.38
C MET A 62 11.89 -15.88 4.45
N THR A 63 13.19 -15.93 4.72
CA THR A 63 13.69 -16.57 5.94
C THR A 63 13.26 -15.70 7.11
N ILE A 64 12.37 -16.23 7.95
CA ILE A 64 11.88 -15.52 9.14
C ILE A 64 12.92 -15.69 10.25
N ASN A 65 13.36 -14.58 10.82
CA ASN A 65 14.22 -14.58 12.00
C ASN A 65 13.40 -14.16 13.23
N ARG A 66 13.21 -15.10 14.16
CA ARG A 66 12.39 -14.94 15.36
C ARG A 66 13.16 -14.45 16.59
N THR A 67 14.41 -14.02 16.42
CA THR A 67 15.23 -13.56 17.57
C THR A 67 14.98 -12.10 17.94
N HIS A 68 14.47 -11.32 16.98
CA HIS A 68 14.22 -9.89 17.12
C HIS A 68 12.97 -9.51 16.33
N TYR A 69 12.37 -8.37 16.67
CA TYR A 69 11.32 -7.76 15.88
C TYR A 69 11.52 -6.25 15.74
N ASN A 70 10.99 -5.65 14.67
CA ASN A 70 10.96 -4.20 14.50
C ASN A 70 9.65 -3.61 15.04
N LEU A 71 9.74 -2.57 15.84
CA LEU A 71 8.60 -1.74 16.23
C LEU A 71 8.66 -0.41 15.48
N PHE A 72 7.64 -0.13 14.68
CA PHE A 72 7.44 1.16 14.04
C PHE A 72 6.21 1.83 14.62
N VAL A 73 6.38 3.05 15.12
CA VAL A 73 5.27 3.91 15.53
C VAL A 73 5.23 5.13 14.62
N THR A 74 4.10 5.32 13.94
CA THR A 74 3.87 6.39 12.97
C THR A 74 2.68 7.25 13.36
N TYR A 75 2.35 8.25 12.55
CA TYR A 75 1.14 9.05 12.73
C TYR A 75 0.25 8.92 11.49
N GLY A 76 -0.98 8.42 11.68
CA GLY A 76 -2.01 8.35 10.65
C GLY A 76 -1.71 7.47 9.43
N ALA A 77 -0.83 6.47 9.55
CA ALA A 77 -0.57 5.54 8.45
C ALA A 77 -1.72 4.54 8.27
N ASP A 78 -2.13 4.28 7.02
CA ASP A 78 -3.08 3.23 6.69
C ASP A 78 -2.36 1.92 6.38
N PHE A 79 -2.41 0.99 7.33
CA PHE A 79 -1.79 -0.33 7.24
C PHE A 79 -2.58 -1.32 6.38
N SER A 80 -3.88 -1.11 6.16
CA SER A 80 -4.70 -2.01 5.34
C SER A 80 -4.20 -2.10 3.89
N GLN A 81 -3.55 -1.04 3.42
CA GLN A 81 -3.01 -0.93 2.06
C GLN A 81 -1.49 -1.14 1.98
N SER A 82 -0.83 -1.52 3.07
CA SER A 82 0.65 -1.58 3.15
C SER A 82 1.31 -0.28 2.66
N THR A 83 0.74 0.86 3.04
CA THR A 83 1.17 2.17 2.57
C THR A 83 2.58 2.49 3.08
N PRO A 84 3.51 2.94 2.21
CA PRO A 84 4.85 3.33 2.66
C PRO A 84 4.82 4.58 3.53
N PHE A 85 5.60 4.59 4.60
CA PHE A 85 5.72 5.72 5.53
C PHE A 85 7.19 6.12 5.72
N THR A 86 7.42 7.26 6.37
CA THR A 86 8.78 7.77 6.64
C THR A 86 9.02 7.87 8.13
N VAL A 87 10.21 7.49 8.56
CA VAL A 87 10.71 7.62 9.94
C VAL A 87 11.81 8.68 9.94
N ASP A 88 11.82 9.55 10.94
CA ASP A 88 12.93 10.49 11.17
C ASP A 88 14.18 9.70 11.57
N ALA A 89 15.29 9.96 10.88
CA ALA A 89 16.57 9.33 11.17
C ALA A 89 17.04 9.58 12.62
N LYS A 90 16.65 10.70 13.24
CA LYS A 90 16.97 11.02 14.64
C LYS A 90 16.23 10.14 15.66
N ARG A 91 15.19 9.44 15.23
CA ARG A 91 14.34 8.59 16.07
C ARG A 91 14.29 7.13 15.58
N ALA A 92 15.17 6.77 14.66
CA ALA A 92 15.31 5.42 14.16
C ALA A 92 16.49 4.73 14.85
N LEU A 93 16.22 3.64 15.56
CA LEU A 93 17.21 2.83 16.27
C LEU A 93 18.05 3.65 17.25
N THR A 94 17.38 4.52 18.03
CA THR A 94 18.02 5.47 18.96
C THR A 94 17.44 5.35 20.35
N GLU A 95 16.22 5.85 20.55
CA GLU A 95 15.45 5.65 21.77
C GLU A 95 14.82 4.25 21.80
N ASN A 96 14.59 3.73 23.02
CA ASN A 96 13.94 2.44 23.29
C ASN A 96 14.56 1.21 22.59
N THR A 97 15.82 1.32 22.23
CA THR A 97 16.63 0.24 21.66
C THR A 97 17.82 0.03 22.59
N ASP A 98 18.22 -1.22 22.82
CA ASP A 98 19.39 -1.51 23.65
C ASP A 98 20.69 -1.14 22.94
N ASP A 99 21.75 -0.88 23.71
CA ASP A 99 23.02 -0.39 23.16
C ASP A 99 23.74 -1.43 22.29
N ASP A 100 23.60 -2.73 22.59
CA ASP A 100 24.10 -3.81 21.73
C ASP A 100 23.35 -3.87 20.39
N ILE A 101 22.03 -3.72 20.42
CA ILE A 101 21.18 -3.65 19.22
C ILE A 101 21.51 -2.41 18.39
N LYS A 102 21.76 -1.24 19.01
CA LYS A 102 22.22 -0.04 18.28
C LYS A 102 23.55 -0.28 17.59
N ALA A 103 24.52 -0.85 18.32
CA ALA A 103 25.84 -1.11 17.77
C ALA A 103 25.79 -2.04 16.55
N GLU A 104 24.87 -3.01 16.55
CA GLU A 104 24.71 -3.96 15.44
C GLU A 104 23.88 -3.38 14.28
N TYR A 105 22.73 -2.76 14.55
CA TYR A 105 21.71 -2.49 13.53
C TYR A 105 21.61 -1.01 13.11
N ALA A 106 22.08 -0.05 13.91
CA ALA A 106 21.90 1.38 13.63
C ALA A 106 22.70 1.89 12.42
N THR A 107 23.72 1.14 11.97
CA THR A 107 24.54 1.51 10.79
C THR A 107 23.74 1.45 9.48
N LEU A 108 22.69 0.62 9.44
CA LEU A 108 21.85 0.40 8.27
C LEU A 108 22.65 0.16 6.97
N SER A 109 23.76 -0.58 7.07
CA SER A 109 24.50 -1.04 5.90
C SER A 109 23.65 -2.00 5.06
N PRO A 110 23.98 -2.26 3.78
CA PRO A 110 23.20 -3.16 2.94
C PRO A 110 22.97 -4.55 3.55
N ASP A 111 24.00 -5.13 4.18
CA ASP A 111 23.91 -6.45 4.82
C ASP A 111 23.01 -6.41 6.07
N VAL A 112 23.13 -5.34 6.87
CA VAL A 112 22.29 -5.10 8.04
C VAL A 112 20.83 -4.91 7.64
N ILE A 113 20.55 -4.18 6.56
CA ILE A 113 19.20 -4.00 6.02
C ILE A 113 18.59 -5.34 5.61
N GLU A 114 19.34 -6.19 4.91
CA GLU A 114 18.83 -7.51 4.53
C GLU A 114 18.53 -8.37 5.76
N LYS A 115 19.33 -8.27 6.83
CA LYS A 115 19.03 -8.93 8.12
C LYS A 115 17.78 -8.35 8.78
N ILE A 116 17.65 -7.03 8.89
CA ILE A 116 16.48 -6.35 9.48
C ILE A 116 15.17 -6.74 8.77
N LYS A 117 15.21 -6.91 7.44
CA LYS A 117 14.04 -7.33 6.65
C LYS A 117 13.55 -8.75 6.98
N THR A 118 14.37 -9.58 7.61
CA THR A 118 13.99 -10.93 8.07
C THR A 118 13.24 -10.94 9.40
N PHE A 119 13.27 -9.83 10.14
CA PHE A 119 12.60 -9.72 11.43
C PHE A 119 11.09 -9.43 11.23
N PRO A 120 10.22 -10.11 11.99
CA PRO A 120 8.83 -9.70 12.17
C PRO A 120 8.72 -8.22 12.55
N CYS A 121 7.61 -7.59 12.19
CA CYS A 121 7.41 -6.16 12.40
C CYS A 121 6.02 -5.87 12.96
N ILE A 122 5.97 -4.98 13.95
CA ILE A 122 4.77 -4.24 14.35
C ILE A 122 4.82 -2.87 13.68
N PHE A 123 3.75 -2.52 12.99
CA PHE A 123 3.51 -1.21 12.40
C PHE A 123 2.29 -0.60 13.08
N ALA A 124 2.51 0.32 14.01
CA ALA A 124 1.46 0.96 14.80
C ALA A 124 1.39 2.46 14.49
N ASN A 125 0.24 3.06 14.80
CA ASN A 125 0.13 4.50 14.90
C ASN A 125 0.23 4.95 16.35
N GLU A 126 0.49 6.22 16.57
CA GLU A 126 0.43 6.80 17.91
C GLU A 126 -0.93 6.51 18.57
N ASN A 127 -0.92 6.13 19.84
CA ASN A 127 -2.13 5.93 20.65
C ASN A 127 -3.01 7.18 20.58
N ALA A 128 -4.31 7.00 20.35
CA ALA A 128 -5.28 8.09 20.30
C ALA A 128 -5.30 8.93 21.60
N ALA A 129 -5.09 8.29 22.76
CA ALA A 129 -5.01 8.97 24.05
C ALA A 129 -4.11 8.21 25.04
N TYR A 130 -2.93 8.74 25.37
CA TYR A 130 -2.08 8.34 26.52
C TYR A 130 -2.29 6.90 27.04
N GLY A 131 -1.60 5.92 26.45
CA GLY A 131 -1.71 4.50 26.77
C GLY A 131 -2.98 3.77 26.29
N ASN A 132 -3.95 4.49 25.72
CA ASN A 132 -5.20 3.95 25.22
C ASN A 132 -5.40 4.27 23.73
N THR A 133 -6.02 3.34 23.04
CA THR A 133 -6.50 3.55 21.68
C THR A 133 -7.95 3.99 21.66
N ASP A 134 -8.45 4.41 20.49
CA ASP A 134 -9.90 4.33 20.24
C ASP A 134 -10.32 2.87 19.96
N GLU A 135 -11.62 2.58 19.91
CA GLU A 135 -12.15 1.21 19.75
C GLU A 135 -11.76 0.56 18.41
N GLU A 136 -11.39 1.35 17.41
CA GLU A 136 -11.15 0.89 16.03
C GLU A 136 -9.65 0.87 15.66
N GLN A 137 -8.78 1.39 16.52
CA GLN A 137 -7.37 1.50 16.22
C GLN A 137 -6.72 0.12 16.08
N THR A 138 -6.25 -0.12 14.86
CA THR A 138 -5.50 -1.33 14.51
C THR A 138 -4.06 -0.99 14.19
N LEU A 139 -3.21 -2.00 14.36
CA LEU A 139 -1.83 -2.01 13.92
C LEU A 139 -1.62 -3.14 12.91
N GLY A 140 -0.59 -3.02 12.09
CA GLY A 140 -0.17 -4.06 11.17
C GLY A 140 0.90 -4.95 11.77
N TYR A 141 0.72 -6.26 11.65
CA TYR A 141 1.80 -7.23 11.77
C TYR A 141 2.25 -7.67 10.37
N GLY A 142 3.57 -7.78 10.17
CA GLY A 142 4.13 -8.25 8.91
C GLY A 142 5.64 -8.08 8.82
N TYR A 143 6.12 -7.70 7.64
CA TYR A 143 7.57 -7.61 7.34
C TYR A 143 7.90 -6.35 6.55
N ILE A 144 9.19 -6.02 6.47
CA ILE A 144 9.67 -4.92 5.62
C ILE A 144 9.97 -5.45 4.23
N ARG A 145 9.24 -4.97 3.22
CA ARG A 145 9.53 -5.28 1.81
C ARG A 145 10.77 -4.52 1.33
N GLN A 146 10.90 -3.25 1.73
CA GLN A 146 12.00 -2.40 1.28
C GLN A 146 12.26 -1.26 2.26
N ILE A 147 13.54 -0.90 2.42
CA ILE A 147 14.00 0.31 3.12
C ILE A 147 14.66 1.23 2.10
N LYS A 148 14.37 2.54 2.15
CA LYS A 148 15.08 3.56 1.38
C LYS A 148 15.54 4.68 2.30
N ILE A 149 16.86 4.81 2.43
CA ILE A 149 17.48 5.89 3.20
C ILE A 149 17.67 7.11 2.28
N ARG A 150 17.28 8.29 2.78
CA ARG A 150 17.41 9.60 2.13
C ARG A 150 17.95 10.61 3.14
N ARG A 151 18.29 11.82 2.70
CA ARG A 151 18.84 12.88 3.57
C ARG A 151 17.90 13.21 4.73
N ASP A 152 16.60 13.24 4.47
CA ASP A 152 15.61 13.77 5.41
C ASP A 152 14.86 12.67 6.19
N GLY A 153 15.24 11.40 6.00
CA GLY A 153 14.61 10.29 6.72
C GLY A 153 14.74 8.93 6.04
N ILE A 154 14.11 7.95 6.67
CA ILE A 154 14.13 6.55 6.25
C ILE A 154 12.72 6.17 5.82
N LYS A 155 12.55 5.86 4.54
CA LYS A 155 11.27 5.42 3.99
C LYS A 155 11.14 3.90 4.07
N ILE A 156 10.08 3.43 4.73
CA ILE A 156 9.77 2.02 4.93
C ILE A 156 8.64 1.63 4.00
N TYR A 157 8.79 0.50 3.34
CA TYR A 157 7.74 -0.14 2.55
C TYR A 157 7.30 -1.39 3.29
N PRO A 158 6.18 -1.34 4.02
CA PRO A 158 5.69 -2.49 4.75
C PRO A 158 5.09 -3.54 3.81
N HIS A 159 5.01 -4.76 4.29
CA HIS A 159 4.17 -5.83 3.78
C HIS A 159 3.35 -6.35 4.96
N ILE A 160 2.10 -5.89 5.05
CA ILE A 160 1.19 -6.23 6.15
C ILE A 160 0.53 -7.58 5.85
N MET A 161 0.58 -8.47 6.84
CA MET A 161 -0.03 -9.79 6.78
C MET A 161 -1.34 -9.84 7.56
N TYR A 162 -1.33 -9.26 8.76
CA TYR A 162 -2.49 -9.24 9.66
C TYR A 162 -2.68 -7.84 10.24
N LEU A 163 -3.93 -7.47 10.47
CA LEU A 163 -4.28 -6.31 11.29
C LEU A 163 -4.69 -6.82 12.68
N LEU A 164 -4.11 -6.22 13.71
CA LEU A 164 -4.35 -6.59 15.10
C LEU A 164 -4.90 -5.38 15.88
N PRO A 165 -5.74 -5.60 16.89
CA PRO A 165 -6.18 -4.54 17.79
C PRO A 165 -4.99 -4.00 18.58
N GLN A 166 -4.68 -2.70 18.43
CA GLN A 166 -3.50 -2.11 19.07
C GLN A 166 -3.62 -2.09 20.61
N GLN A 167 -4.84 -1.96 21.15
CA GLN A 167 -5.07 -2.01 22.59
C GLN A 167 -4.58 -3.31 23.25
N ARG A 168 -4.69 -4.46 22.56
CA ARG A 168 -4.18 -5.73 23.09
C ARG A 168 -2.66 -5.73 23.30
N LEU A 169 -1.93 -4.97 22.48
CA LEU A 169 -0.48 -4.84 22.63
C LEU A 169 -0.13 -3.78 23.69
N ASN A 170 -0.96 -2.72 23.86
CA ASN A 170 -0.85 -1.81 25.01
C ASN A 170 -1.03 -2.53 26.36
N GLU A 171 -1.77 -3.65 26.40
CA GLU A 171 -1.97 -4.47 27.59
C GLU A 171 -0.81 -5.45 27.85
N ALA A 172 0.07 -5.67 26.87
CA ALA A 172 1.13 -6.68 26.88
C ALA A 172 2.54 -6.05 26.79
N LEU A 173 2.72 -4.86 27.37
CA LEU A 173 3.97 -4.10 27.23
C LEU A 173 5.19 -4.89 27.71
N PHE A 174 5.09 -5.57 28.86
CA PHE A 174 6.18 -6.34 29.43
C PHE A 174 6.60 -7.49 28.52
N ASP A 175 5.63 -8.29 28.08
CA ASP A 175 5.87 -9.48 27.24
C ASP A 175 6.48 -9.10 25.88
N LEU A 176 6.15 -7.89 25.38
CA LEU A 176 6.67 -7.37 24.12
C LEU A 176 7.93 -6.51 24.28
N ASP A 177 8.46 -6.33 25.50
CA ASP A 177 9.59 -5.44 25.82
C ASP A 177 9.38 -4.00 25.31
N ILE A 178 8.14 -3.53 25.49
CA ILE A 178 7.72 -2.17 25.19
C ILE A 178 7.87 -1.33 26.46
N SER A 179 8.74 -0.33 26.39
CA SER A 179 9.06 0.58 27.47
C SER A 179 7.91 1.54 27.80
N GLY A 180 7.75 1.82 29.08
CA GLY A 180 6.78 2.76 29.62
C GLY A 180 5.77 2.10 30.54
N ASP A 181 4.58 2.68 30.62
CA ASP A 181 3.49 2.22 31.46
C ASP A 181 2.12 2.32 30.76
N SER A 182 1.05 2.01 31.49
CA SER A 182 -0.32 2.03 30.97
C SER A 182 -0.84 3.41 30.59
N SER A 183 -0.09 4.49 30.88
CA SER A 183 -0.45 5.87 30.58
C SER A 183 0.47 6.49 29.52
N PHE A 184 1.75 6.13 29.51
CA PHE A 184 2.69 6.60 28.50
C PHE A 184 3.70 5.52 28.16
N ASN A 185 3.66 5.02 26.93
CA ASN A 185 4.56 3.99 26.43
C ASN A 185 5.07 4.33 25.03
N GLU A 186 5.82 3.41 24.43
CA GLU A 186 6.42 3.65 23.10
C GLU A 186 5.38 3.92 22.00
N PHE A 187 4.14 3.43 22.12
CA PHE A 187 3.06 3.76 21.19
C PHE A 187 2.59 5.21 21.32
N ASN A 188 3.08 6.01 22.27
CA ASN A 188 2.72 7.43 22.37
C ASN A 188 3.65 8.36 21.60
N ARG A 189 4.67 7.83 20.91
CA ARG A 189 5.63 8.67 20.21
C ARG A 189 6.18 7.99 18.97
N MET A 190 6.16 8.70 17.84
CA MET A 190 6.75 8.22 16.59
C MET A 190 8.25 7.89 16.74
N HIS A 191 8.63 6.66 16.42
CA HIS A 191 10.01 6.15 16.42
C HIS A 191 10.11 4.82 15.65
N TRP A 192 11.33 4.33 15.49
CA TRP A 192 11.61 2.94 15.10
C TRP A 192 12.59 2.35 16.11
N SER A 193 12.24 1.21 16.72
CA SER A 193 13.10 0.43 17.60
C SER A 193 13.17 -1.04 17.15
N ILE A 194 14.21 -1.75 17.60
CA ILE A 194 14.34 -3.20 17.46
C ILE A 194 14.39 -3.81 18.84
N LYS A 195 13.60 -4.86 19.05
CA LYS A 195 13.46 -5.58 20.32
C LYS A 195 13.97 -7.00 20.18
N LYS A 196 14.56 -7.54 21.24
CA LYS A 196 15.16 -8.88 21.26
C LYS A 196 14.18 -9.92 21.83
N ILE A 197 13.07 -10.08 21.14
CA ILE A 197 11.96 -10.95 21.54
C ILE A 197 11.45 -11.75 20.34
N ASP A 198 10.99 -12.97 20.61
CA ASP A 198 10.26 -13.78 19.64
C ASP A 198 8.81 -13.28 19.53
N LEU A 199 8.61 -12.23 18.75
CA LEU A 199 7.31 -11.60 18.57
C LEU A 199 6.20 -12.60 18.18
N ILE A 200 6.52 -13.61 17.37
CA ILE A 200 5.52 -14.56 16.91
C ILE A 200 5.03 -15.41 18.08
N ALA A 201 5.93 -15.82 18.98
CA ALA A 201 5.56 -16.57 20.18
C ALA A 201 4.67 -15.71 21.09
N GLU A 202 5.08 -14.47 21.39
CA GLU A 202 4.32 -13.57 22.25
C GLU A 202 2.91 -13.29 21.69
N LEU A 203 2.79 -13.02 20.38
CA LEU A 203 1.49 -12.81 19.75
C LEU A 203 0.60 -14.07 19.81
N GLN A 204 1.17 -15.26 19.71
CA GLN A 204 0.43 -16.51 19.87
C GLN A 204 -0.04 -16.72 21.32
N GLU A 205 0.76 -16.33 22.31
CA GLU A 205 0.37 -16.35 23.73
C GLU A 205 -0.75 -15.35 24.04
N LEU A 206 -0.77 -14.21 23.35
CA LEU A 206 -1.88 -13.24 23.37
C LEU A 206 -3.15 -13.74 22.65
N GLY A 207 -3.11 -14.93 22.05
CA GLY A 207 -4.24 -15.59 21.40
C GLY A 207 -4.41 -15.25 19.92
N PHE A 208 -3.44 -14.60 19.28
CA PHE A 208 -3.48 -14.36 17.84
C PHE A 208 -3.09 -15.62 17.06
N GLN A 209 -3.85 -15.94 16.01
CA GLN A 209 -3.58 -17.06 15.11
C GLN A 209 -2.77 -16.57 13.91
N ILE A 210 -1.44 -16.59 14.03
CA ILE A 210 -0.47 -16.10 13.03
C ILE A 210 0.60 -17.14 12.68
#